data_AF-A0A7S1FYS9-F1
#
_entry.id   AF-A0A7S1FYS9-F1
#
_cell.length_a   1.000
_cell.length_b   1.000
_cell.length_c   1.000
_cell.angle_alpha   90.00
_cell.angle_beta   90.00
_cell.angle_gamma   90.00
#
_symmetry.space_group_name_H-M   'P 1'
#
loop_
_entity.id
_entity.type
_entity.pdbx_description
1 polymer ?
#
loop_
_entity_poly.entity_id
_entity_poly.type
_entity_poly.pdbx_seq_one_letter_code
_entity_poly.pdbx_strand_id
1 'polypeptide(L)'
;ELFWHAEMRVGNFKYVDRGLKLGMLEGNRFEIVIRNIWMDNEKVLAAGSDSVDKEISSKTATRLTRNLEAVKRIVGEGAKALKEVGFVNYFGMQRFGKFFDTHEVGVAILRNDYAAAVNIIMREKPPGREHERSAAARHRWSCRFATCKDSPQNPPSQRELEQHAARSVGRDLGRFMTCERSMMQYLSRRGLDYAGAFGCIPRNMRLMFLHAIQSLVWNRVASYRAGVTPMACHQVMPGDLVLVSDKVEKDGGSGTSGLRGKDVAVVTEEDVGKYGVADIVLPLPGSKVKYPTNCTGKVYEEVLAELGISKSHFKHKRGEYTLGGDYRKFLCRPKDVTWNFYQYKDPVQPLLQTDLMQVTKHELKPSLHEDIVSSGVVPILGMVICFTLPPSAYATVALREMTKRPTSADYQRELALEGPCEYKIK
;
A
#
# COMPACT_ATOMS: atom_id res chain seq x y z
N GLU A 1 19.24 32.46 -6.62
CA GLU A 1 19.46 32.27 -5.17
C GLU A 1 18.66 31.07 -4.70
N LEU A 2 19.30 30.10 -4.06
CA LEU A 2 18.64 28.90 -3.53
C LEU A 2 17.92 29.27 -2.23
N PHE A 3 16.61 29.03 -2.14
CA PHE A 3 15.88 29.13 -0.87
C PHE A 3 16.31 27.97 0.03
N TRP A 4 16.98 28.28 1.14
CA TRP A 4 17.46 27.27 2.09
C TRP A 4 16.43 27.06 3.22
N HIS A 5 15.66 25.97 3.14
CA HIS A 5 14.94 25.41 4.29
C HIS A 5 15.74 24.19 4.80
N ALA A 6 15.86 23.95 6.11
CA ALA A 6 16.70 22.88 6.64
C ALA A 6 16.43 21.51 5.98
N GLU A 7 15.15 21.17 5.80
CA GLU A 7 14.69 19.87 5.30
C GLU A 7 14.27 19.85 3.82
N MET A 8 14.24 21.00 3.14
CA MET A 8 13.73 21.10 1.77
C MET A 8 14.71 21.87 0.89
N ARG A 9 14.89 21.38 -0.35
CA ARG A 9 15.66 22.07 -1.39
C ARG A 9 14.77 22.21 -2.62
N VAL A 10 14.89 23.34 -3.30
CA VAL A 10 14.19 23.63 -4.55
C VAL A 10 15.21 24.03 -5.60
N GLY A 11 15.08 23.48 -6.81
CA GLY A 11 16.05 23.66 -7.89
C GLY A 11 15.48 23.23 -9.25
N ASN A 12 16.33 23.24 -10.27
CA ASN A 12 16.00 22.80 -11.64
C ASN A 12 14.81 23.56 -12.27
N PHE A 13 14.73 24.86 -12.01
CA PHE A 13 13.64 25.72 -12.50
C PHE A 13 13.70 25.92 -14.02
N LYS A 14 12.54 25.85 -14.67
CA LYS A 14 12.36 26.14 -16.09
C LYS A 14 10.96 26.70 -16.33
N TYR A 15 10.84 27.76 -17.13
CA TYR A 15 9.55 28.25 -17.60
C TYR A 15 8.96 27.32 -18.67
N VAL A 16 7.68 27.03 -18.58
CA VAL A 16 6.96 26.10 -19.46
C VAL A 16 5.57 26.64 -19.78
N ASP A 17 5.07 26.37 -20.99
CA ASP A 17 3.78 26.89 -21.46
C ASP A 17 2.57 26.14 -20.86
N ARG A 18 2.78 24.91 -20.37
CA ARG A 18 1.75 24.08 -19.76
C ARG A 18 2.20 23.62 -18.38
N GLY A 19 1.33 23.81 -17.38
CA GLY A 19 1.55 23.33 -16.02
C GLY A 19 1.42 21.81 -15.90
N LEU A 20 2.06 21.24 -14.87
CA LEU A 20 1.94 19.83 -14.53
C LEU A 20 0.54 19.50 -14.01
N LYS A 21 0.02 18.33 -14.41
CA LYS A 21 -1.25 17.78 -13.94
C LYS A 21 -1.04 16.42 -13.31
N LEU A 22 -1.91 16.05 -12.37
CA LEU A 22 -1.95 14.69 -11.82
C LEU A 22 -2.14 13.67 -12.96
N GLY A 23 -1.36 12.60 -12.91
CA GLY A 23 -1.37 11.54 -13.93
C GLY A 23 -0.38 11.74 -15.08
N MET A 24 0.33 12.87 -15.17
CA MET A 24 1.35 13.07 -16.21
C MET A 24 2.67 12.33 -15.96
N LEU A 25 2.89 11.79 -14.75
CA LEU A 25 4.10 11.02 -14.46
C LEU A 25 4.10 9.67 -15.18
N GLU A 26 5.27 9.24 -15.66
CA GLU A 26 5.45 7.91 -16.26
C GLU A 26 5.79 6.83 -15.24
N GLY A 27 6.09 7.22 -14.00
CA GLY A 27 6.51 6.31 -12.94
C GLY A 27 7.38 6.98 -11.89
N ASN A 28 7.98 6.16 -11.03
CA ASN A 28 8.95 6.60 -10.03
C ASN A 28 10.14 5.62 -10.02
N ARG A 29 11.36 6.17 -9.96
CA ARG A 29 12.59 5.42 -9.68
C ARG A 29 12.73 5.27 -8.16
N PHE A 30 12.95 4.05 -7.71
CA PHE A 30 13.18 3.73 -6.31
C PHE A 30 14.62 3.28 -6.13
N GLU A 31 15.26 3.77 -5.07
CA GLU A 31 16.53 3.30 -4.55
C GLU A 31 16.33 2.98 -3.08
N ILE A 32 16.41 1.70 -2.71
CA ILE A 32 15.98 1.21 -1.41
C ILE A 32 17.10 0.40 -0.77
N VAL A 33 17.38 0.74 0.49
CA VAL A 33 18.28 -0.05 1.34
C VAL A 33 17.47 -1.06 2.13
N ILE A 34 17.77 -2.34 1.95
CA ILE A 34 17.35 -3.41 2.85
C ILE A 34 18.50 -3.65 3.82
N ARG A 35 18.26 -3.30 5.09
CA ARG A 35 19.20 -3.45 6.21
C ARG A 35 19.10 -4.85 6.82
N ASN A 36 20.17 -5.27 7.48
CA ASN A 36 20.25 -6.47 8.31
C ASN A 36 19.66 -7.72 7.65
N ILE A 37 20.16 -8.05 6.47
CA ILE A 37 19.78 -9.26 5.76
C ILE A 37 20.35 -10.44 6.53
N TRP A 38 19.45 -11.19 7.16
CA TRP A 38 19.79 -12.32 8.01
C TRP A 38 18.97 -13.55 7.63
N MET A 39 19.62 -14.71 7.64
CA MET A 39 18.97 -16.03 7.53
C MET A 39 19.56 -16.98 8.56
N ASP A 40 18.70 -17.85 9.09
CA ASP A 40 19.13 -18.91 9.99
C ASP A 40 20.00 -19.93 9.26
N ASN A 41 21.06 -20.39 9.92
CA ASN A 41 22.04 -21.33 9.36
C ASN A 41 21.40 -22.65 8.92
N GLU A 42 20.39 -23.13 9.63
CA GLU A 42 19.66 -24.36 9.25
C GLU A 42 18.88 -24.17 7.94
N LYS A 43 18.26 -23.00 7.75
CA LYS A 43 17.52 -22.65 6.53
C LYS A 43 18.46 -22.46 5.34
N VAL A 44 19.65 -21.91 5.57
CA VAL A 44 20.70 -21.76 4.54
C VAL A 44 21.17 -23.14 4.04
N LEU A 45 21.38 -24.09 4.95
CA LEU A 45 21.79 -25.47 4.60
C LEU A 45 20.69 -26.23 3.85
N ALA A 46 19.42 -26.08 4.25
CA ALA A 46 18.29 -26.68 3.56
C ALA A 46 18.05 -26.12 2.14
N ALA A 47 18.36 -24.84 1.91
CA ALA A 47 18.24 -24.19 0.60
C ALA A 47 19.46 -24.42 -0.33
N GLY A 48 20.49 -25.13 0.15
CA GLY A 48 21.73 -25.41 -0.56
C GLY A 48 21.95 -26.89 -0.89
N SER A 49 20.93 -27.74 -0.82
CA SER A 49 21.06 -29.20 -0.98
C SER A 49 21.22 -29.68 -2.43
N ASP A 50 22.10 -29.04 -3.19
CA ASP A 50 22.75 -29.64 -4.36
C ASP A 50 24.25 -29.71 -4.05
N SER A 51 24.67 -30.90 -3.59
CA SER A 51 26.04 -31.41 -3.55
C SER A 51 27.15 -30.51 -2.96
N VAL A 52 27.43 -30.60 -1.66
CA VAL A 52 28.82 -30.46 -1.13
C VAL A 52 29.02 -31.33 0.11
N ASP A 53 30.17 -32.01 0.12
CA ASP A 53 30.64 -33.03 1.04
C ASP A 53 30.52 -32.72 2.54
N LYS A 54 30.07 -33.74 3.28
CA LYS A 54 30.13 -33.83 4.74
C LYS A 54 31.55 -34.15 5.19
N GLU A 55 32.48 -33.22 5.10
CA GLU A 55 33.68 -33.30 5.93
C GLU A 55 34.38 -31.94 6.07
N ILE A 56 34.60 -31.54 7.32
CA ILE A 56 35.82 -30.93 7.88
C ILE A 56 35.44 -30.05 9.06
N SER A 57 35.77 -30.59 10.24
CA SER A 57 35.88 -29.93 11.52
C SER A 57 37.08 -28.97 11.53
N SER A 58 36.98 -27.83 10.85
CA SER A 58 37.92 -26.71 11.01
C SER A 58 37.30 -25.38 10.51
N LYS A 59 37.45 -24.31 11.30
CA LYS A 59 37.29 -22.86 10.94
C LYS A 59 35.86 -22.27 10.89
N THR A 60 35.47 -21.61 11.98
CA THR A 60 34.30 -20.71 12.10
C THR A 60 34.25 -19.64 11.00
N ALA A 61 35.39 -19.09 10.59
CA ALA A 61 35.47 -18.08 9.54
C ALA A 61 35.02 -18.60 8.16
N THR A 62 35.42 -19.82 7.79
CA THR A 62 35.05 -20.44 6.50
C THR A 62 33.54 -20.74 6.44
N ARG A 63 32.93 -21.08 7.59
CA ARG A 63 31.48 -21.28 7.70
C ARG A 63 30.70 -19.97 7.56
N LEU A 64 31.18 -18.89 8.18
CA LEU A 64 30.55 -17.57 8.10
C LEU A 64 30.56 -17.01 6.65
N THR A 65 31.69 -17.14 5.95
CA THR A 65 31.83 -16.69 4.56
C THR A 65 30.92 -17.49 3.61
N ARG A 66 30.89 -18.83 3.74
CA ARG A 66 29.98 -19.68 2.95
C ARG A 66 28.51 -19.34 3.20
N ASN A 67 28.13 -19.06 4.44
CA ASN A 67 26.77 -18.65 4.77
C ASN A 67 26.41 -17.30 4.14
N LEU A 68 27.34 -16.34 4.11
CA LEU A 68 27.13 -15.03 3.52
C LEU A 68 26.94 -15.08 1.99
N GLU A 69 27.71 -15.91 1.30
CA GLU A 69 27.54 -16.14 -0.15
C GLU A 69 26.21 -16.81 -0.47
N ALA A 70 25.81 -17.82 0.31
CA ALA A 70 24.51 -18.48 0.15
C ALA A 70 23.35 -17.51 0.38
N VAL A 71 23.41 -16.65 1.40
CA VAL A 71 22.41 -15.60 1.64
C VAL A 71 22.34 -14.61 0.47
N LYS A 72 23.49 -14.13 -0.02
CA LYS A 72 23.55 -13.26 -1.20
C LYS A 72 22.92 -13.92 -2.42
N ARG A 73 23.18 -15.22 -2.64
CA ARG A 73 22.58 -15.99 -3.74
C ARG A 73 21.06 -16.03 -3.62
N ILE A 74 20.52 -16.46 -2.48
CA ILE A 74 19.06 -16.60 -2.28
C ILE A 74 18.35 -15.25 -2.44
N VAL A 75 18.87 -14.19 -1.82
CA VAL A 75 18.28 -12.85 -1.93
C VAL A 75 18.43 -12.29 -3.35
N GLY A 76 19.57 -12.56 -4.00
CA GLY A 76 19.82 -12.21 -5.39
C GLY A 76 18.87 -12.91 -6.37
N GLU A 77 18.52 -14.18 -6.12
CA GLU A 77 17.50 -14.92 -6.87
C GLU A 77 16.12 -14.25 -6.73
N GLY A 78 15.76 -13.76 -5.54
CA GLY A 78 14.54 -12.97 -5.35
C GLY A 78 14.53 -11.69 -6.18
N ALA A 79 15.63 -10.94 -6.21
CA ALA A 79 15.76 -9.73 -7.02
C ALA A 79 15.74 -10.04 -8.53
N LYS A 80 16.34 -11.16 -8.94
CA LYS A 80 16.28 -11.67 -10.32
C LYS A 80 14.86 -12.06 -10.72
N ALA A 81 14.12 -12.78 -9.87
CA ALA A 81 12.73 -13.12 -10.11
C ALA A 81 11.84 -11.87 -10.23
N LEU A 82 12.07 -10.86 -9.40
CA LEU A 82 11.39 -9.57 -9.50
C LEU A 82 11.68 -8.87 -10.85
N LYS A 83 12.89 -8.99 -11.39
CA LYS A 83 13.30 -8.43 -12.69
C LYS A 83 12.71 -9.19 -13.88
N GLU A 84 12.69 -10.51 -13.82
CA GLU A 84 12.29 -11.38 -14.93
C GLU A 84 10.78 -11.59 -15.01
N VAL A 85 10.15 -11.82 -13.85
CA VAL A 85 8.72 -12.12 -13.76
C VAL A 85 7.93 -10.89 -13.32
N GLY A 86 8.38 -10.20 -12.28
CA GLY A 86 7.64 -9.10 -11.66
C GLY A 86 6.89 -9.54 -10.42
N PHE A 87 5.77 -8.88 -10.11
CA PHE A 87 4.95 -9.14 -8.93
C PHE A 87 3.47 -8.87 -9.20
N VAL A 88 2.58 -9.52 -8.44
CA VAL A 88 1.14 -9.23 -8.51
C VAL A 88 0.89 -7.81 -8.01
N ASN A 89 0.21 -7.00 -8.82
CA ASN A 89 0.12 -5.55 -8.65
C ASN A 89 -0.90 -5.13 -7.57
N TYR A 90 -0.80 -5.69 -6.36
CA TYR A 90 -1.69 -5.37 -5.24
C TYR A 90 -1.69 -3.88 -4.89
N PHE A 91 -2.82 -3.41 -4.38
CA PHE A 91 -2.87 -2.17 -3.62
C PHE A 91 -2.19 -2.37 -2.27
N GLY A 92 -1.18 -1.55 -1.99
CA GLY A 92 -0.45 -1.59 -0.72
C GLY A 92 -1.29 -1.16 0.48
N MET A 93 -0.83 -1.51 1.68
CA MET A 93 -1.52 -1.23 2.95
C MET A 93 -1.83 0.26 3.15
N GLN A 94 -1.03 1.16 2.56
CA GLN A 94 -1.25 2.61 2.62
C GLN A 94 -2.61 3.01 2.02
N ARG A 95 -3.18 2.21 1.12
CA ARG A 95 -4.47 2.47 0.48
C ARG A 95 -5.66 2.30 1.42
N PHE A 96 -5.50 1.53 2.50
CA PHE A 96 -6.56 1.21 3.46
C PHE A 96 -6.53 2.08 4.72
N GLY A 97 -5.65 3.08 4.74
CA GLY A 97 -5.50 4.02 5.84
C GLY A 97 -4.74 3.42 7.03
N LYS A 98 -4.40 4.29 7.99
CA LYS A 98 -3.59 3.96 9.17
C LYS A 98 -4.22 2.88 10.07
N PHE A 99 -5.55 2.78 10.07
CA PHE A 99 -6.33 1.87 10.91
C PHE A 99 -7.02 0.76 10.11
N PHE A 100 -6.70 0.63 8.83
CA PHE A 100 -7.22 -0.42 7.94
C PHE A 100 -8.75 -0.45 7.76
N ASP A 101 -9.43 0.65 8.07
CA ASP A 101 -10.90 0.76 8.11
C ASP A 101 -11.50 1.62 6.99
N THR A 102 -10.65 2.13 6.09
CA THR A 102 -11.07 3.04 5.01
C THR A 102 -12.09 2.37 4.06
N HIS A 103 -11.95 1.06 3.85
CA HIS A 103 -12.87 0.30 3.02
C HIS A 103 -14.23 0.08 3.71
N GLU A 104 -14.26 -0.10 5.04
CA GLU A 104 -15.51 -0.24 5.81
C GLU A 104 -16.38 1.02 5.65
N VAL A 105 -15.77 2.19 5.73
CA VAL A 105 -16.46 3.48 5.52
C VAL A 105 -17.12 3.51 4.15
N GLY A 106 -16.40 3.14 3.09
CA GLY A 106 -17.01 3.21 1.76
C GLY A 106 -18.04 2.10 1.52
N VAL A 107 -17.98 0.93 2.20
CA VAL A 107 -19.10 -0.04 2.20
C VAL A 107 -20.36 0.62 2.76
N ALA A 108 -20.24 1.31 3.90
CA ALA A 108 -21.35 2.04 4.50
C ALA A 108 -21.89 3.13 3.56
N ILE A 109 -21.02 3.89 2.88
CA ILE A 109 -21.43 4.88 1.89
C ILE A 109 -22.13 4.24 0.69
N LEU A 110 -21.63 3.14 0.14
CA LEU A 110 -22.27 2.44 -0.98
C LEU A 110 -23.69 1.94 -0.63
N ARG A 111 -23.92 1.60 0.64
CA ARG A 111 -25.24 1.22 1.18
C ARG A 111 -26.13 2.42 1.56
N ASN A 112 -25.65 3.66 1.39
CA ASN A 112 -26.30 4.89 1.87
C ASN A 112 -26.44 4.96 3.41
N ASP A 113 -25.64 4.19 4.16
CA ASP A 113 -25.61 4.23 5.63
C ASP A 113 -24.55 5.26 6.10
N TYR A 114 -24.94 6.53 6.07
CA TYR A 114 -24.07 7.62 6.50
C TYR A 114 -23.80 7.61 8.01
N ALA A 115 -24.73 7.09 8.81
CA ALA A 115 -24.56 6.98 10.26
C ALA A 115 -23.42 5.99 10.58
N ALA A 116 -23.43 4.81 9.95
CA ALA A 116 -22.34 3.86 10.07
C ALA A 116 -21.01 4.45 9.57
N ALA A 117 -21.00 5.18 8.45
CA ALA A 117 -19.79 5.82 7.94
C ALA A 117 -19.18 6.81 8.95
N VAL A 118 -19.99 7.70 9.54
CA VAL A 118 -19.54 8.64 10.57
C VAL A 118 -19.05 7.89 11.81
N ASN A 119 -19.77 6.85 12.26
CA ASN A 119 -19.38 6.04 13.41
C ASN A 119 -18.05 5.30 13.19
N ILE A 120 -17.82 4.71 12.02
CA ILE A 120 -16.55 4.02 11.68
C ILE A 120 -15.39 5.02 11.70
N ILE A 121 -15.57 6.19 11.08
CA ILE A 121 -14.53 7.23 11.08
C ILE A 121 -14.23 7.67 12.52
N MET A 122 -15.25 7.84 13.36
CA MET A 122 -15.12 8.37 14.73
C MET A 122 -14.82 7.32 15.80
N ARG A 123 -14.91 6.01 15.52
CA ARG A 123 -14.70 4.94 16.51
C ARG A 123 -13.33 5.03 17.17
N GLU A 124 -13.25 4.59 18.42
CA GLU A 124 -12.01 4.45 19.17
C GLU A 124 -10.99 3.60 18.41
N LYS A 125 -9.72 4.00 18.47
CA LYS A 125 -8.63 3.35 17.74
C LYS A 125 -7.74 2.57 18.71
N PRO A 126 -6.94 1.59 18.23
CA PRO A 126 -6.12 0.79 19.11
C PRO A 126 -5.18 1.66 19.97
N PRO A 127 -4.92 1.27 21.24
CA PRO A 127 -4.07 2.04 22.15
C PRO A 127 -2.69 2.36 21.55
N GLY A 128 -2.18 3.56 21.84
CA GLY A 128 -0.86 4.02 21.36
C GLY A 128 -0.81 4.39 19.88
N ARG A 129 -1.90 4.27 19.12
CA ARG A 129 -1.94 4.63 17.68
C ARG A 129 -2.33 6.07 17.42
N GLU A 130 -2.80 6.81 18.42
CA GLU A 130 -3.15 8.22 18.31
C GLU A 130 -2.84 8.97 19.61
N HIS A 131 -2.87 10.30 19.54
CA HIS A 131 -2.61 11.15 20.70
C HIS A 131 -3.74 11.01 21.73
N GLU A 132 -3.39 10.97 23.02
CA GLU A 132 -4.32 10.72 24.13
C GLU A 132 -5.55 11.65 24.11
N ARG A 133 -5.33 12.95 23.85
CA ARG A 133 -6.41 13.93 23.68
C ARG A 133 -7.43 13.54 22.60
N SER A 134 -6.98 12.99 21.47
CA SER A 134 -7.87 12.54 20.39
C SER A 134 -8.56 11.23 20.73
N ALA A 135 -7.88 10.30 21.41
CA ALA A 135 -8.50 9.07 21.92
C ALA A 135 -9.62 9.37 22.92
N ALA A 136 -9.38 10.27 23.88
CA ALA A 136 -10.40 10.74 24.82
C ALA A 136 -11.57 11.47 24.12
N ALA A 137 -11.31 12.16 23.00
CA ALA A 137 -12.36 12.76 22.18
C ALA A 137 -13.24 11.70 21.51
N ARG A 138 -12.65 10.64 20.95
CA ARG A 138 -13.41 9.52 20.36
C ARG A 138 -14.21 8.75 21.42
N HIS A 139 -13.66 8.58 22.62
CA HIS A 139 -14.39 7.97 23.73
C HIS A 139 -15.61 8.79 24.18
N ARG A 140 -15.47 10.12 24.30
CA ARG A 140 -16.65 10.98 24.55
C ARG A 140 -17.68 10.89 23.43
N TRP A 141 -17.24 10.75 22.17
CA TRP A 141 -18.14 10.54 21.05
C TRP A 141 -18.89 9.20 21.12
N SER A 142 -18.23 8.12 21.53
CA SER A 142 -18.87 6.79 21.68
C SER A 142 -19.93 6.81 22.77
N CYS A 143 -19.70 7.55 23.86
CA CYS A 143 -20.62 7.71 24.99
C CYS A 143 -21.64 8.86 24.84
N ARG A 144 -21.76 9.50 23.67
CA ARG A 144 -22.55 10.75 23.48
C ARG A 144 -24.05 10.65 23.82
N PHE A 145 -24.60 9.45 23.89
CA PHE A 145 -26.00 9.19 24.26
C PHE A 145 -26.16 8.46 25.61
N ALA A 146 -25.07 8.19 26.33
CA ALA A 146 -25.09 7.40 27.56
C ALA A 146 -25.86 8.09 28.71
N THR A 147 -25.86 9.42 28.76
CA THR A 147 -26.55 10.22 29.78
C THR A 147 -28.07 10.25 29.63
N CYS A 148 -28.66 9.66 28.59
CA CYS A 148 -30.12 9.59 28.43
C CYS A 148 -30.80 8.61 29.40
N LYS A 149 -30.06 7.74 30.09
CA LYS A 149 -30.65 6.66 30.90
C LYS A 149 -30.97 7.07 32.34
N ASP A 150 -30.33 8.11 32.88
CA ASP A 150 -30.49 8.54 34.27
C ASP A 150 -30.75 10.08 34.37
N SER A 151 -32.03 10.46 34.56
CA SER A 151 -32.59 11.83 34.89
C SER A 151 -32.61 12.91 33.79
N PRO A 152 -33.43 14.01 33.83
CA PRO A 152 -34.44 14.55 34.80
C PRO A 152 -35.86 14.77 34.17
N GLN A 153 -36.78 15.56 34.78
CA GLN A 153 -38.15 15.83 34.27
C GLN A 153 -38.27 16.25 32.78
N ASN A 154 -37.21 16.82 32.18
CA ASN A 154 -37.11 17.15 30.75
C ASN A 154 -35.70 16.79 30.24
N PRO A 155 -35.48 15.57 29.70
CA PRO A 155 -34.19 15.19 29.16
C PRO A 155 -33.89 15.93 27.85
N PRO A 156 -32.63 16.35 27.60
CA PRO A 156 -32.24 16.94 26.33
C PRO A 156 -32.46 15.94 25.19
N SER A 157 -32.87 16.44 24.03
CA SER A 157 -33.07 15.61 22.85
C SER A 157 -31.75 14.96 22.40
N GLN A 158 -31.82 13.81 21.72
CA GLN A 158 -30.63 13.18 21.13
C GLN A 158 -29.85 14.15 20.21
N ARG A 159 -30.57 15.02 19.50
CA ARG A 159 -29.96 16.04 18.65
C ARG A 159 -29.11 17.01 19.47
N GLU A 160 -29.60 17.51 20.59
CA GLU A 160 -28.88 18.46 21.45
C GLU A 160 -27.66 17.82 22.11
N LEU A 161 -27.81 16.58 22.57
CA LEU A 161 -26.70 15.79 23.12
C LEU A 161 -25.60 15.59 22.08
N GLU A 162 -25.95 15.16 20.87
CA GLU A 162 -24.98 14.95 19.81
C GLU A 162 -24.31 16.27 19.39
N GLN A 163 -25.07 17.36 19.28
CA GLN A 163 -24.51 18.70 18.99
C GLN A 163 -23.52 19.13 20.09
N HIS A 164 -23.86 18.94 21.36
CA HIS A 164 -22.98 19.25 22.48
C HIS A 164 -21.70 18.41 22.44
N ALA A 165 -21.83 17.09 22.25
CA ALA A 165 -20.71 16.19 22.12
C ALA A 165 -19.81 16.57 20.93
N ALA A 166 -20.39 16.84 19.75
CA ALA A 166 -19.65 17.25 18.55
C ALA A 166 -18.84 18.54 18.76
N ARG A 167 -19.39 19.54 19.47
CA ARG A 167 -18.66 20.77 19.84
C ARG A 167 -17.45 20.46 20.72
N SER A 168 -17.66 19.63 21.73
CA SER A 168 -16.63 19.26 22.71
C SER A 168 -15.52 18.42 22.07
N VAL A 169 -15.90 17.41 21.30
CA VAL A 169 -15.00 16.51 20.56
C VAL A 169 -14.18 17.30 19.53
N GLY A 170 -14.82 18.20 18.76
CA GLY A 170 -14.16 18.97 17.70
C GLY A 170 -12.99 19.85 18.17
N ARG A 171 -12.97 20.27 19.45
CA ARG A 171 -11.88 21.05 20.06
C ARG A 171 -10.63 20.21 20.33
N ASP A 172 -10.81 18.92 20.57
CA ASP A 172 -9.76 18.00 21.02
C ASP A 172 -9.21 17.10 19.90
N LEU A 173 -9.78 17.20 18.70
CA LEU A 173 -9.25 16.57 17.49
C LEU A 173 -8.04 17.33 16.95
N GLY A 174 -6.97 16.59 16.62
CA GLY A 174 -5.73 17.15 16.09
C GLY A 174 -5.89 17.83 14.73
N ARG A 175 -4.98 18.77 14.41
CA ARG A 175 -5.05 19.62 13.20
C ARG A 175 -5.15 18.87 11.87
N PHE A 176 -4.57 17.67 11.79
CA PHE A 176 -4.52 16.86 10.57
C PHE A 176 -5.71 15.90 10.41
N MET A 177 -6.66 15.91 11.34
CA MET A 177 -7.86 15.06 11.32
C MET A 177 -8.98 15.71 10.51
N THR A 178 -8.71 16.03 9.24
CA THR A 178 -9.59 16.84 8.39
C THR A 178 -11.00 16.24 8.27
N CYS A 179 -11.11 14.93 8.06
CA CYS A 179 -12.40 14.25 7.96
C CYS A 179 -13.22 14.41 9.24
N GLU A 180 -12.62 14.05 10.39
CA GLU A 180 -13.26 14.10 11.70
C GLU A 180 -13.69 15.52 12.05
N ARG A 181 -12.79 16.50 11.86
CA ARG A 181 -13.07 17.91 12.16
C ARG A 181 -14.20 18.47 11.31
N SER A 182 -14.22 18.20 9.99
CA SER A 182 -15.30 18.64 9.10
C SER A 182 -16.66 18.08 9.53
N MET A 183 -16.72 16.79 9.87
CA MET A 183 -17.96 16.15 10.34
C MET A 183 -18.41 16.72 11.70
N MET A 184 -17.52 16.82 12.67
CA MET A 184 -17.84 17.34 14.01
C MET A 184 -18.28 18.80 13.94
N GLN A 185 -17.64 19.62 13.11
CA GLN A 185 -18.05 21.00 12.89
C GLN A 185 -19.46 21.09 12.34
N TYR A 186 -19.84 20.21 11.41
CA TYR A 186 -21.20 20.18 10.87
C TYR A 186 -22.23 19.70 11.90
N LEU A 187 -21.97 18.55 12.54
CA LEU A 187 -22.88 17.93 13.52
C LEU A 187 -23.08 18.81 14.76
N SER A 188 -22.10 19.65 15.10
CA SER A 188 -22.23 20.65 16.17
C SER A 188 -23.37 21.66 15.96
N ARG A 189 -23.75 21.88 14.69
CA ARG A 189 -24.83 22.79 14.25
C ARG A 189 -26.07 22.01 13.85
N ARG A 190 -25.92 20.88 13.14
CA ARG A 190 -27.02 20.03 12.67
C ARG A 190 -26.84 18.59 13.12
N GLY A 191 -27.26 18.29 14.36
CA GLY A 191 -27.20 16.94 14.91
C GLY A 191 -28.12 15.98 14.15
N LEU A 192 -27.73 14.71 14.11
CA LEU A 192 -28.37 13.57 13.42
C LEU A 192 -28.37 13.64 11.89
N ASP A 193 -27.84 14.70 11.27
CA ASP A 193 -27.67 14.79 9.81
C ASP A 193 -26.30 14.26 9.37
N TYR A 194 -26.16 12.93 9.38
CA TYR A 194 -24.93 12.25 9.02
C TYR A 194 -24.58 12.35 7.53
N ALA A 195 -25.58 12.45 6.67
CA ALA A 195 -25.38 12.54 5.23
C ALA A 195 -24.86 13.94 4.81
N GLY A 196 -25.30 14.99 5.52
CA GLY A 196 -24.72 16.32 5.45
C GLY A 196 -23.31 16.37 6.04
N ALA A 197 -23.10 15.76 7.21
CA ALA A 197 -21.79 15.72 7.88
C ALA A 197 -20.70 15.07 7.02
N PHE A 198 -20.99 13.90 6.44
CA PHE A 198 -20.06 13.24 5.51
C PHE A 198 -19.83 14.09 4.25
N GLY A 199 -20.87 14.78 3.76
CA GLY A 199 -20.78 15.71 2.63
C GLY A 199 -19.86 16.92 2.85
N CYS A 200 -19.51 17.25 4.10
CA CYS A 200 -18.55 18.31 4.42
C CYS A 200 -17.08 17.88 4.31
N ILE A 201 -16.79 16.58 4.26
CA ILE A 201 -15.42 16.06 4.05
C ILE A 201 -14.97 16.46 2.63
N PRO A 202 -13.74 16.96 2.39
CA PRO A 202 -13.30 17.30 1.03
C PRO A 202 -13.49 16.16 0.02
N ARG A 203 -13.93 16.50 -1.21
CA ARG A 203 -14.33 15.52 -2.24
C ARG A 203 -13.30 14.40 -2.44
N ASN A 204 -12.03 14.75 -2.59
CA ASN A 204 -10.97 13.76 -2.82
C ASN A 204 -10.85 12.77 -1.67
N MET A 205 -11.04 13.22 -0.41
CA MET A 205 -11.04 12.34 0.75
C MET A 205 -12.27 11.44 0.82
N ARG A 206 -13.45 11.93 0.41
CA ARG A 206 -14.65 11.08 0.29
C ARG A 206 -14.44 9.96 -0.72
N LEU A 207 -13.84 10.27 -1.88
CA LEU A 207 -13.56 9.29 -2.92
C LEU A 207 -12.50 8.25 -2.48
N MET A 208 -11.58 8.60 -1.58
CA MET A 208 -10.62 7.63 -1.04
C MET A 208 -11.32 6.44 -0.36
N PHE A 209 -12.40 6.68 0.39
CA PHE A 209 -13.19 5.61 1.02
C PHE A 209 -13.77 4.66 -0.02
N LEU A 210 -14.43 5.20 -1.06
CA LEU A 210 -15.03 4.42 -2.14
C LEU A 210 -13.98 3.63 -2.95
N HIS A 211 -12.85 4.25 -3.25
CA HIS A 211 -11.76 3.59 -3.96
C HIS A 211 -11.07 2.51 -3.12
N ALA A 212 -11.14 2.57 -1.78
CA ALA A 212 -10.59 1.52 -0.92
C ALA A 212 -11.37 0.20 -1.04
N ILE A 213 -12.69 0.21 -1.21
CA ILE A 213 -13.47 -1.03 -1.48
C ILE A 213 -13.08 -1.61 -2.83
N GLN A 214 -12.98 -0.76 -3.87
CA GLN A 214 -12.53 -1.22 -5.18
C GLN A 214 -11.15 -1.89 -5.07
N SER A 215 -10.25 -1.31 -4.27
CA SER A 215 -8.92 -1.84 -4.02
C SER A 215 -8.94 -3.17 -3.25
N LEU A 216 -9.81 -3.30 -2.24
CA LEU A 216 -9.97 -4.53 -1.44
C LEU A 216 -10.50 -5.68 -2.30
N VAL A 217 -11.59 -5.44 -3.04
CA VAL A 217 -12.19 -6.45 -3.92
C VAL A 217 -11.17 -6.88 -4.97
N TRP A 218 -10.48 -5.92 -5.59
CA TRP A 218 -9.42 -6.20 -6.56
C TRP A 218 -8.31 -7.06 -5.96
N ASN A 219 -7.82 -6.74 -4.76
CA ASN A 219 -6.78 -7.53 -4.10
C ASN A 219 -7.26 -8.97 -3.85
N ARG A 220 -8.48 -9.19 -3.34
CA ARG A 220 -9.00 -10.53 -3.08
C ARG A 220 -9.15 -11.36 -4.37
N VAL A 221 -9.67 -10.74 -5.43
CA VAL A 221 -9.80 -11.39 -6.74
C VAL A 221 -8.43 -11.69 -7.33
N ALA A 222 -7.46 -10.77 -7.24
CA ALA A 222 -6.10 -10.99 -7.73
C ALA A 222 -5.43 -12.16 -7.00
N SER A 223 -5.59 -12.27 -5.68
CA SER A 223 -5.11 -13.42 -4.91
C SER A 223 -5.73 -14.72 -5.38
N TYR A 224 -7.05 -14.74 -5.61
CA TYR A 224 -7.73 -15.91 -6.16
C TYR A 224 -7.20 -16.25 -7.55
N ARG A 225 -7.14 -15.28 -8.47
CA ARG A 225 -6.65 -15.46 -9.84
C ARG A 225 -5.22 -16.01 -9.87
N ALA A 226 -4.36 -15.57 -8.96
CA ALA A 226 -2.99 -16.04 -8.84
C ALA A 226 -2.92 -17.50 -8.35
N GLY A 227 -3.91 -17.96 -7.58
CA GLY A 227 -3.95 -19.28 -6.94
C GLY A 227 -4.91 -20.31 -7.56
N VAL A 228 -5.61 -19.98 -8.66
CA VAL A 228 -6.58 -20.91 -9.29
C VAL A 228 -5.92 -22.23 -9.69
N THR A 229 -4.72 -22.17 -10.25
CA THR A 229 -3.88 -23.33 -10.57
C THR A 229 -2.43 -23.00 -10.22
N PRO A 230 -1.56 -24.01 -10.04
CA PRO A 230 -0.13 -23.76 -9.80
C PRO A 230 0.52 -22.87 -10.88
N MET A 231 0.02 -22.92 -12.12
CA MET A 231 0.54 -22.15 -13.26
C MET A 231 -0.27 -20.89 -13.58
N ALA A 232 -1.36 -20.62 -12.85
CA ALA A 232 -2.28 -19.53 -13.16
C ALA A 232 -1.57 -18.16 -13.16
N CYS A 233 -0.61 -17.95 -12.26
CA CYS A 233 0.18 -16.71 -12.23
C CYS A 233 1.05 -16.50 -13.48
N HIS A 234 1.28 -17.54 -14.28
CA HIS A 234 2.21 -17.55 -15.42
C HIS A 234 1.53 -17.76 -16.78
N GLN A 235 0.21 -17.93 -16.83
CA GLN A 235 -0.51 -18.21 -18.07
C GLN A 235 -1.81 -17.40 -18.16
N VAL A 236 -2.15 -17.00 -19.39
CA VAL A 236 -3.46 -16.44 -19.72
C VAL A 236 -4.47 -17.58 -19.82
N MET A 237 -5.64 -17.40 -19.22
CA MET A 237 -6.72 -18.39 -19.28
C MET A 237 -7.89 -17.86 -20.13
N PRO A 238 -8.61 -18.74 -20.84
CA PRO A 238 -9.90 -18.41 -21.42
C PRO A 238 -10.80 -17.71 -20.39
N GLY A 239 -11.46 -16.63 -20.83
CA GLY A 239 -12.30 -15.77 -20.00
C GLY A 239 -11.57 -14.71 -19.18
N ASP A 240 -10.24 -14.64 -19.21
CA ASP A 240 -9.50 -13.50 -18.67
C ASP A 240 -9.79 -12.23 -19.48
N LEU A 241 -9.57 -11.05 -18.86
CA LEU A 241 -9.60 -9.78 -19.58
C LEU A 241 -8.17 -9.35 -19.91
N VAL A 242 -7.96 -8.94 -21.15
CA VAL A 242 -6.68 -8.39 -21.62
C VAL A 242 -6.85 -6.97 -22.15
N LEU A 243 -5.82 -6.15 -21.95
CA LEU A 243 -5.79 -4.76 -22.44
C LEU A 243 -5.32 -4.73 -23.89
N VAL A 244 -6.22 -4.42 -24.83
CA VAL A 244 -5.94 -4.38 -26.28
C VAL A 244 -5.39 -3.02 -26.71
N SER A 245 -5.91 -1.95 -26.12
CA SER A 245 -5.44 -0.59 -26.37
C SER A 245 -5.40 0.19 -25.07
N ASP A 246 -4.35 0.98 -24.90
CA ASP A 246 -4.19 1.94 -23.79
C ASP A 246 -3.78 3.28 -24.38
N LYS A 247 -4.75 3.98 -24.96
CA LYS A 247 -4.55 5.34 -25.47
C LYS A 247 -4.48 6.28 -24.27
N VAL A 248 -3.29 6.42 -23.70
CA VAL A 248 -3.01 7.44 -22.70
C VAL A 248 -3.13 8.81 -23.38
N GLU A 249 -4.23 9.53 -23.15
CA GLU A 249 -4.30 10.93 -23.55
C GLU A 249 -3.20 11.69 -22.81
N LYS A 250 -2.26 12.27 -23.56
CA LYS A 250 -1.15 13.09 -23.04
C LYS A 250 -1.62 14.34 -22.28
N ASP A 251 -2.90 14.68 -22.40
CA ASP A 251 -3.53 15.79 -21.69
C ASP A 251 -4.13 15.29 -20.38
N GLY A 252 -3.32 15.29 -19.31
CA GLY A 252 -3.70 14.82 -17.97
C GLY A 252 -5.10 15.26 -17.54
N GLY A 253 -5.91 14.29 -17.11
CA GLY A 253 -7.27 14.48 -16.64
C GLY A 253 -7.36 14.57 -15.11
N SER A 254 -8.17 15.50 -14.62
CA SER A 254 -8.47 15.72 -13.19
C SER A 254 -9.31 14.60 -12.53
N GLY A 255 -9.45 13.44 -13.17
CA GLY A 255 -10.37 12.39 -12.75
C GLY A 255 -9.73 11.01 -12.76
N THR A 256 -10.05 10.20 -11.75
CA THR A 256 -9.85 8.74 -11.70
C THR A 256 -10.72 7.98 -12.73
N SER A 257 -11.06 8.60 -13.86
CA SER A 257 -11.80 7.97 -14.94
C SER A 257 -10.85 7.16 -15.83
N GLY A 258 -10.18 6.17 -15.23
CA GLY A 258 -9.20 5.32 -15.92
C GLY A 258 -9.79 4.40 -16.99
N LEU A 259 -11.10 4.40 -17.20
CA LEU A 259 -11.74 3.76 -18.35
C LEU A 259 -11.46 4.47 -19.68
N ARG A 260 -11.24 5.78 -19.69
CA ARG A 260 -11.07 6.52 -20.94
C ARG A 260 -9.76 6.12 -21.61
N GLY A 261 -9.86 5.64 -22.86
CA GLY A 261 -8.72 5.19 -23.66
C GLY A 261 -8.29 3.74 -23.45
N LYS A 262 -8.95 3.00 -22.55
CA LYS A 262 -8.67 1.57 -22.31
C LYS A 262 -9.70 0.68 -22.99
N ASP A 263 -9.27 -0.08 -24.00
CA ASP A 263 -10.08 -1.12 -24.61
C ASP A 263 -9.67 -2.49 -24.09
N VAL A 264 -10.66 -3.27 -23.61
CA VAL A 264 -10.43 -4.63 -23.12
C VAL A 264 -11.24 -5.67 -23.90
N ALA A 265 -10.59 -6.81 -24.13
CA ALA A 265 -11.19 -8.00 -24.73
C ALA A 265 -11.25 -9.14 -23.71
N VAL A 266 -12.22 -10.02 -23.88
CA VAL A 266 -12.30 -11.30 -23.17
C VAL A 266 -11.52 -12.31 -23.99
N VAL A 267 -10.59 -13.03 -23.37
CA VAL A 267 -9.79 -14.06 -24.04
C VAL A 267 -10.69 -15.25 -24.37
N THR A 268 -10.74 -15.66 -25.64
CA THR A 268 -11.38 -16.90 -26.07
C THR A 268 -10.37 -18.06 -26.11
N GLU A 269 -10.83 -19.29 -26.30
CA GLU A 269 -9.95 -20.46 -26.49
C GLU A 269 -8.99 -20.27 -27.67
N GLU A 270 -9.42 -19.58 -28.73
CA GLU A 270 -8.63 -19.30 -29.93
C GLU A 270 -7.58 -18.18 -29.73
N ASP A 271 -7.72 -17.39 -28.67
CA ASP A 271 -6.80 -16.30 -28.33
C ASP A 271 -5.69 -16.73 -27.38
N VAL A 272 -5.74 -17.96 -26.87
CA VAL A 272 -4.72 -18.52 -25.99
C VAL A 272 -3.38 -18.57 -26.75
N GLY A 273 -2.37 -17.88 -26.21
CA GLY A 273 -1.05 -17.73 -26.83
C GLY A 273 -0.85 -16.43 -27.61
N LYS A 274 -1.91 -15.67 -27.94
CA LYS A 274 -1.78 -14.33 -28.55
C LYS A 274 -1.36 -13.26 -27.53
N TYR A 275 -1.70 -13.48 -26.26
CA TYR A 275 -1.47 -12.54 -25.16
C TYR A 275 -0.54 -13.14 -24.11
N GLY A 276 0.20 -12.27 -23.42
CA GLY A 276 1.00 -12.61 -22.27
C GLY A 276 0.31 -12.27 -20.94
N VAL A 277 0.83 -12.81 -19.84
CA VAL A 277 0.33 -12.50 -18.47
C VAL A 277 0.39 -11.00 -18.16
N ALA A 278 1.35 -10.29 -18.74
CA ALA A 278 1.52 -8.84 -18.58
C ALA A 278 0.37 -8.02 -19.19
N ASP A 279 -0.44 -8.62 -20.05
CA ASP A 279 -1.60 -8.00 -20.70
C ASP A 279 -2.89 -8.20 -19.91
N ILE A 280 -2.90 -9.16 -18.97
CA ILE A 280 -4.05 -9.45 -18.12
C ILE A 280 -4.36 -8.25 -17.24
N VAL A 281 -5.63 -7.86 -17.24
CA VAL A 281 -6.19 -6.84 -16.37
C VAL A 281 -7.34 -7.42 -15.55
N LEU A 282 -7.47 -6.92 -14.33
CA LEU A 282 -8.62 -7.18 -13.48
C LEU A 282 -9.38 -5.85 -13.26
N PRO A 283 -10.72 -5.85 -13.31
CA PRO A 283 -11.50 -4.64 -13.13
C PRO A 283 -11.50 -4.18 -11.67
N LEU A 284 -11.34 -2.88 -11.45
CA LEU A 284 -11.87 -2.23 -10.25
C LEU A 284 -13.40 -2.25 -10.37
N PRO A 285 -14.13 -2.83 -9.41
CA PRO A 285 -15.55 -3.03 -9.55
C PRO A 285 -16.27 -1.69 -9.71
N GLY A 286 -17.24 -1.64 -10.63
CA GLY A 286 -17.89 -0.40 -11.01
C GLY A 286 -19.02 -0.61 -12.02
N SER A 287 -19.74 0.46 -12.31
CA SER A 287 -20.93 0.44 -13.16
C SER A 287 -20.66 0.38 -14.67
N LYS A 288 -19.41 0.54 -15.12
CA LYS A 288 -19.01 0.67 -16.53
C LYS A 288 -17.86 -0.25 -16.94
N VAL A 289 -17.60 -1.32 -16.18
CA VAL A 289 -16.53 -2.29 -16.47
C VAL A 289 -17.10 -3.63 -16.92
N LYS A 290 -16.35 -4.33 -17.75
CA LYS A 290 -16.52 -5.76 -18.04
C LYS A 290 -15.87 -6.56 -16.91
N TYR A 291 -16.39 -7.76 -16.68
CA TYR A 291 -15.84 -8.72 -15.72
C TYR A 291 -15.31 -9.94 -16.47
N PRO A 292 -14.28 -10.64 -15.95
CA PRO A 292 -13.85 -11.92 -16.50
C PRO A 292 -15.03 -12.91 -16.58
N THR A 293 -15.05 -13.77 -17.59
CA THR A 293 -16.12 -14.76 -17.79
C THR A 293 -15.81 -16.13 -17.21
N ASN A 294 -14.57 -16.33 -16.72
CA ASN A 294 -14.13 -17.56 -16.06
C ASN A 294 -14.42 -17.55 -14.53
N CYS A 295 -13.87 -18.52 -13.80
CA CYS A 295 -14.03 -18.65 -12.35
C CYS A 295 -13.65 -17.37 -11.57
N THR A 296 -12.68 -16.59 -12.06
CA THR A 296 -12.28 -15.31 -11.46
C THR A 296 -13.42 -14.29 -11.45
N GLY A 297 -14.30 -14.32 -12.46
CA GLY A 297 -15.47 -13.46 -12.54
C GLY A 297 -16.48 -13.71 -11.42
N LYS A 298 -16.67 -14.98 -11.05
CA LYS A 298 -17.60 -15.40 -9.98
C LYS A 298 -17.15 -14.89 -8.61
N VAL A 299 -15.84 -14.87 -8.36
CA VAL A 299 -15.26 -14.39 -7.11
C VAL A 299 -15.56 -12.91 -6.84
N TYR A 300 -15.76 -12.08 -7.88
CA TYR A 300 -16.24 -10.72 -7.65
C TYR A 300 -17.61 -10.70 -6.94
N GLU A 301 -18.51 -11.59 -7.30
CA GLU A 301 -19.86 -11.64 -6.73
C GLU A 301 -19.81 -12.18 -5.30
N GLU A 302 -19.03 -13.22 -5.06
CA GLU A 302 -18.78 -13.80 -3.73
C GLU A 302 -18.21 -12.75 -2.77
N VAL A 303 -17.12 -12.07 -3.16
CA VAL A 303 -16.48 -11.05 -2.32
C VAL A 303 -17.40 -9.87 -2.06
N LEU A 304 -18.20 -9.43 -3.04
CA LEU A 304 -19.17 -8.36 -2.84
C LEU A 304 -20.30 -8.79 -1.89
N ALA A 305 -20.80 -10.03 -2.04
CA ALA A 305 -21.84 -10.57 -1.18
C ALA A 305 -21.39 -10.73 0.27
N GLU A 306 -20.14 -11.17 0.52
CA GLU A 306 -19.54 -11.18 1.86
C GLU A 306 -19.48 -9.78 2.48
N LEU A 307 -19.18 -8.77 1.67
CA LEU A 307 -19.21 -7.36 2.06
C LEU A 307 -20.64 -6.79 2.08
N GLY A 308 -21.68 -7.62 1.91
CA GLY A 308 -23.10 -7.30 1.81
C GLY A 308 -23.41 -6.13 0.87
N ILE A 309 -22.70 -6.06 -0.26
CA ILE A 309 -22.95 -5.14 -1.35
C ILE A 309 -23.05 -5.95 -2.65
N SER A 310 -23.42 -5.29 -3.74
CA SER A 310 -23.54 -5.93 -5.05
C SER A 310 -23.12 -4.94 -6.14
N LYS A 311 -22.96 -5.44 -7.38
CA LYS A 311 -22.54 -4.60 -8.53
C LYS A 311 -23.44 -3.37 -8.73
N SER A 312 -24.73 -3.46 -8.40
CA SER A 312 -25.66 -2.33 -8.55
C SER A 312 -25.37 -1.17 -7.60
N HIS A 313 -24.76 -1.42 -6.44
CA HIS A 313 -24.43 -0.39 -5.45
C HIS A 313 -23.39 0.62 -5.95
N PHE A 314 -22.56 0.24 -6.94
CA PHE A 314 -21.60 1.16 -7.56
C PHE A 314 -22.28 2.26 -8.40
N LYS A 315 -23.56 2.08 -8.76
CA LYS A 315 -24.43 3.15 -9.29
C LYS A 315 -25.18 3.80 -8.13
N HIS A 316 -24.46 4.66 -7.41
CA HIS A 316 -24.94 5.27 -6.18
C HIS A 316 -26.04 6.32 -6.41
N LYS A 317 -27.00 6.46 -5.47
CA LYS A 317 -28.13 7.43 -5.56
C LYS A 317 -27.64 8.87 -5.73
N ARG A 318 -26.64 9.26 -4.96
CA ARG A 318 -25.87 10.49 -5.17
C ARG A 318 -24.83 10.26 -6.27
N GLY A 319 -24.99 10.94 -7.41
CA GLY A 319 -24.11 10.78 -8.58
C GLY A 319 -22.62 11.02 -8.27
N GLU A 320 -22.29 11.86 -7.29
CA GLU A 320 -20.91 12.10 -6.87
C GLU A 320 -20.18 10.88 -6.29
N TYR A 321 -20.92 9.86 -5.82
CA TYR A 321 -20.37 8.61 -5.27
C TYR A 321 -20.51 7.44 -6.26
N THR A 322 -21.03 7.68 -7.46
CA THR A 322 -21.09 6.65 -8.50
C THR A 322 -19.68 6.31 -8.98
N LEU A 323 -19.33 5.03 -8.95
CA LEU A 323 -18.05 4.53 -9.42
C LEU A 323 -18.23 3.86 -10.79
N GLY A 324 -17.53 4.39 -11.80
CA GLY A 324 -17.49 3.78 -13.14
C GLY A 324 -16.70 2.48 -13.16
N GLY A 325 -15.70 2.34 -12.30
CA GLY A 325 -14.70 1.27 -12.38
C GLY A 325 -13.52 1.68 -13.27
N ASP A 326 -12.56 0.78 -13.38
CA ASP A 326 -11.34 0.93 -14.17
C ASP A 326 -10.73 -0.47 -14.40
N TYR A 327 -9.71 -0.60 -15.24
CA TYR A 327 -8.91 -1.81 -15.39
C TYR A 327 -7.50 -1.59 -14.88
N ARG A 328 -7.02 -2.54 -14.07
CA ARG A 328 -5.68 -2.54 -13.50
C ARG A 328 -4.95 -3.81 -13.91
N LYS A 329 -3.71 -3.66 -14.39
CA LYS A 329 -2.84 -4.79 -14.73
C LYS A 329 -2.67 -5.73 -13.55
N PHE A 330 -2.85 -7.01 -13.80
CA PHE A 330 -2.72 -8.07 -12.80
C PHE A 330 -1.26 -8.18 -12.32
N LEU A 331 -0.32 -8.20 -13.27
CA LEU A 331 1.11 -8.27 -13.00
C LEU A 331 1.78 -6.91 -13.26
N CYS A 332 2.72 -6.53 -12.41
CA CYS A 332 3.60 -5.38 -12.60
C CYS A 332 5.04 -5.88 -12.72
N ARG A 333 5.70 -5.54 -13.84
CA ARG A 333 7.12 -5.80 -14.04
C ARG A 333 7.91 -4.50 -13.90
N PRO A 334 8.78 -4.37 -12.89
CA PRO A 334 9.64 -3.21 -12.75
C PRO A 334 10.64 -3.12 -13.90
N LYS A 335 11.03 -1.90 -14.26
CA LYS A 335 12.14 -1.64 -15.19
C LYS A 335 13.44 -1.37 -14.43
N ASP A 336 14.57 -1.50 -15.12
CA ASP A 336 15.88 -1.05 -14.66
C ASP A 336 16.30 -1.64 -13.30
N VAL A 337 15.95 -2.92 -13.06
CA VAL A 337 16.24 -3.59 -11.79
C VAL A 337 17.73 -3.92 -11.68
N THR A 338 18.36 -3.35 -10.66
CA THR A 338 19.77 -3.54 -10.28
C THR A 338 19.88 -3.70 -8.77
N TRP A 339 20.83 -4.50 -8.29
CA TRP A 339 21.07 -4.63 -6.85
C TRP A 339 22.56 -4.86 -6.56
N ASN A 340 23.00 -4.38 -5.40
CA ASN A 340 24.36 -4.58 -4.89
C ASN A 340 24.30 -4.90 -3.39
N PHE A 341 25.22 -5.76 -2.94
CA PHE A 341 25.35 -6.12 -1.53
C PHE A 341 26.46 -5.31 -0.87
N TYR A 342 26.21 -4.88 0.36
CA TYR A 342 27.16 -4.11 1.17
C TYR A 342 27.34 -4.78 2.52
N GLN A 343 28.57 -4.76 3.01
CA GLN A 343 28.88 -5.09 4.40
C GLN A 343 29.16 -3.80 5.15
N TYR A 344 28.65 -3.70 6.38
CA TYR A 344 28.79 -2.51 7.20
C TYR A 344 28.84 -2.85 8.70
N LYS A 345 29.32 -1.91 9.51
CA LYS A 345 29.46 -2.08 10.97
C LYS A 345 28.42 -1.29 11.77
N ASP A 346 28.09 -0.08 11.33
CA ASP A 346 27.13 0.78 12.02
C ASP A 346 25.74 0.61 11.41
N PRO A 347 24.74 0.15 12.18
CA PRO A 347 23.38 -0.06 11.69
C PRO A 347 22.73 1.16 11.02
N VAL A 348 23.15 2.37 11.39
CA VAL A 348 22.59 3.62 10.86
C VAL A 348 23.46 4.30 9.81
N GLN A 349 24.63 3.75 9.47
CA GLN A 349 25.52 4.38 8.48
C GLN A 349 24.83 4.50 7.12
N PRO A 350 24.89 5.64 6.41
CA PRO A 350 24.23 5.76 5.11
C PRO A 350 24.82 4.78 4.08
N LEU A 351 23.95 4.15 3.27
CA LEU A 351 24.34 3.25 2.18
C LEU A 351 23.93 3.77 0.80
N LEU A 352 23.26 4.93 0.73
CA LEU A 352 22.77 5.55 -0.49
C LEU A 352 23.23 7.00 -0.57
N GLN A 353 23.77 7.36 -1.73
CA GLN A 353 24.20 8.71 -2.05
C GLN A 353 22.97 9.56 -2.44
N THR A 354 22.63 10.58 -1.66
CA THR A 354 21.48 11.45 -1.97
C THR A 354 21.84 12.56 -2.96
N ASP A 355 20.85 13.10 -3.67
CA ASP A 355 21.03 14.25 -4.57
C ASP A 355 21.67 15.45 -3.87
N LEU A 356 21.28 15.72 -2.62
CA LEU A 356 21.88 16.81 -1.85
C LEU A 356 23.37 16.58 -1.63
N MET A 357 23.77 15.35 -1.31
CA MET A 357 25.17 14.99 -1.12
C MET A 357 25.97 15.12 -2.43
N GLN A 358 25.38 14.78 -3.57
CA GLN A 358 26.01 14.99 -4.88
C GLN A 358 26.21 16.49 -5.16
N VAL A 359 25.18 17.30 -4.92
CA VAL A 359 25.24 18.75 -5.12
C VAL A 359 26.25 19.42 -4.18
N THR A 360 26.36 18.96 -2.93
CA THR A 360 27.34 19.46 -1.96
C THR A 360 28.71 18.80 -2.05
N LYS A 361 28.93 17.91 -3.02
CA LYS A 361 30.17 17.15 -3.22
C LYS A 361 30.61 16.36 -1.98
N HIS A 362 29.65 15.88 -1.21
CA HIS A 362 29.89 15.00 -0.07
C HIS A 362 29.81 13.54 -0.52
N GLU A 363 30.93 12.85 -0.63
CA GLU A 363 30.96 11.44 -1.07
C GLU A 363 30.79 10.47 0.11
N LEU A 364 29.96 9.44 -0.08
CA LEU A 364 29.92 8.29 0.84
C LEU A 364 31.17 7.44 0.69
N LYS A 365 31.84 7.20 1.83
CA LYS A 365 32.91 6.21 1.93
C LYS A 365 32.32 4.88 2.39
N PRO A 366 32.23 3.85 1.53
CA PRO A 366 31.79 2.53 1.96
C PRO A 366 32.79 1.95 2.96
N SER A 367 32.31 1.21 3.95
CA SER A 367 33.18 0.43 4.83
C SER A 367 33.81 -0.71 4.04
N LEU A 368 35.15 -0.79 4.03
CA LEU A 368 35.84 -1.91 3.40
C LEU A 368 35.69 -3.16 4.26
N HIS A 369 35.59 -4.33 3.63
CA HIS A 369 35.44 -5.60 4.35
C HIS A 369 36.62 -5.84 5.32
N GLU A 370 37.84 -5.52 4.89
CA GLU A 370 39.07 -5.65 5.68
C GLU A 370 39.06 -4.76 6.95
N ASP A 371 38.55 -3.53 6.82
CA ASP A 371 38.39 -2.59 7.95
C ASP A 371 37.36 -3.09 8.98
N ILE A 372 36.34 -3.81 8.54
CA ILE A 372 35.32 -4.37 9.43
C ILE A 372 35.89 -5.58 10.17
N VAL A 373 36.53 -6.51 9.45
CA VAL A 373 37.08 -7.73 10.04
C VAL A 373 38.19 -7.41 11.05
N SER A 374 39.04 -6.43 10.75
CA SER A 374 40.10 -5.98 11.67
C SER A 374 39.56 -5.33 12.95
N SER A 375 38.34 -4.78 12.93
CA SER A 375 37.69 -4.19 14.11
C SER A 375 37.11 -5.20 15.10
N GLY A 376 37.09 -6.50 14.75
CA GLY A 376 36.51 -7.56 15.59
C GLY A 376 34.98 -7.56 15.66
N VAL A 377 34.31 -6.67 14.93
CA VAL A 377 32.85 -6.58 14.85
C VAL A 377 32.31 -7.51 13.76
N VAL A 378 31.18 -8.17 14.03
CA VAL A 378 30.50 -9.01 13.03
C VAL A 378 29.89 -8.10 11.95
N PRO A 379 30.24 -8.27 10.67
CA PRO A 379 29.70 -7.43 9.60
C PRO A 379 28.19 -7.64 9.43
N ILE A 380 27.45 -6.55 9.30
CA ILE A 380 26.04 -6.53 8.94
C ILE A 380 25.94 -6.55 7.41
N LEU A 381 25.10 -7.44 6.88
CA LEU A 381 24.82 -7.51 5.45
C LEU A 381 23.61 -6.64 5.10
N GLY A 382 23.73 -5.83 4.05
CA GLY A 382 22.61 -5.11 3.45
C GLY A 382 22.61 -5.21 1.94
N MET A 383 21.48 -4.83 1.34
CA MET A 383 21.32 -4.75 -0.10
C MET A 383 20.78 -3.38 -0.48
N VAL A 384 21.39 -2.75 -1.46
CA VAL A 384 20.79 -1.64 -2.19
C VAL A 384 20.15 -2.22 -3.43
N ILE A 385 18.83 -2.04 -3.58
CA ILE A 385 18.09 -2.42 -4.77
C ILE A 385 17.47 -1.18 -5.41
N CYS A 386 17.59 -1.09 -6.72
CA CYS A 386 17.04 0.02 -7.50
C CYS A 386 16.13 -0.53 -8.59
N PHE A 387 14.98 0.10 -8.81
CA PHE A 387 14.01 -0.28 -9.84
C PHE A 387 13.04 0.86 -10.15
N THR A 388 12.46 0.84 -11.34
CA THR A 388 11.48 1.83 -11.79
C THR A 388 10.09 1.19 -11.84
N LEU A 389 9.09 1.83 -11.22
CA LEU A 389 7.70 1.37 -11.27
C LEU A 389 6.81 2.37 -12.02
N PRO A 390 5.80 1.88 -12.76
CA PRO A 390 4.79 2.75 -13.36
C PRO A 390 3.92 3.43 -12.29
N PRO A 391 3.08 4.42 -12.67
CA PRO A 391 2.14 5.04 -11.75
C PRO A 391 1.18 4.00 -11.19
N SER A 392 0.68 4.25 -9.98
CA SER A 392 -0.24 3.34 -9.28
C SER A 392 0.33 1.95 -8.94
N ALA A 393 1.65 1.74 -9.00
CA ALA A 393 2.34 0.56 -8.45
C ALA A 393 3.05 0.89 -7.12
N TYR A 394 3.24 -0.12 -6.27
CA TYR A 394 3.71 0.08 -4.89
C TYR A 394 5.05 -0.64 -4.65
N ALA A 395 6.10 0.12 -4.33
CA ALA A 395 7.41 -0.44 -4.00
C ALA A 395 7.35 -1.43 -2.82
N THR A 396 6.51 -1.16 -1.83
CA THR A 396 6.30 -2.09 -0.70
C THR A 396 5.76 -3.45 -1.15
N VAL A 397 4.94 -3.51 -2.20
CA VAL A 397 4.42 -4.79 -2.72
C VAL A 397 5.52 -5.54 -3.50
N ALA A 398 6.32 -4.83 -4.29
CA ALA A 398 7.49 -5.41 -4.97
C ALA A 398 8.49 -6.01 -3.96
N LEU A 399 8.81 -5.26 -2.88
CA LEU A 399 9.69 -5.74 -1.83
C LEU A 399 9.08 -6.90 -1.04
N ARG A 400 7.77 -6.86 -0.73
CA ARG A 400 7.06 -8.00 -0.12
C ARG A 400 7.21 -9.26 -0.97
N GLU A 401 7.07 -9.14 -2.28
CA GLU A 401 7.21 -10.29 -3.19
C GLU A 401 8.64 -10.84 -3.23
N MET A 402 9.63 -9.96 -3.27
CA MET A 402 11.04 -10.34 -3.27
C MET A 402 11.49 -10.96 -1.94
N THR A 403 11.08 -10.36 -0.81
CA THR A 403 11.52 -10.77 0.54
C THR A 403 10.62 -11.85 1.15
N LYS A 404 9.43 -12.07 0.58
CA LYS A 404 8.37 -12.92 1.14
C LYS A 404 7.98 -12.54 2.58
N ARG A 405 8.20 -11.27 2.97
CA ARG A 405 7.95 -10.74 4.32
C ARG A 405 6.94 -9.58 4.29
N PRO A 406 6.20 -9.35 5.39
CA PRO A 406 5.37 -8.16 5.52
C PRO A 406 6.18 -6.87 5.41
N THR A 407 5.62 -5.86 4.75
CA THR A 407 6.22 -4.53 4.60
C THR A 407 5.40 -3.46 5.31
N SER A 408 4.52 -3.86 6.23
CA SER A 408 3.79 -2.91 7.06
C SER A 408 4.74 -2.18 8.00
N ALA A 409 4.49 -0.90 8.26
CA ALA A 409 5.31 -0.09 9.15
C ALA A 409 5.43 -0.68 10.57
N ASP A 410 4.39 -1.36 11.06
CA ASP A 410 4.40 -2.00 12.38
C ASP A 410 5.39 -3.17 12.44
N TYR A 411 5.23 -4.16 11.55
CA TYR A 411 6.19 -5.26 11.39
C TYR A 411 7.63 -4.76 11.19
N GLN A 412 7.84 -3.77 10.31
CA GLN A 412 9.18 -3.25 10.03
C GLN A 412 9.81 -2.52 11.24
N ARG A 413 9.01 -1.98 12.16
CA ARG A 413 9.50 -1.35 13.41
C ARG A 413 9.98 -2.36 14.43
N GLU A 414 9.48 -3.59 14.37
CA GLU A 414 9.84 -4.67 15.29
C GLU A 414 11.15 -5.38 14.89
N LEU A 415 11.63 -5.17 13.66
CA LEU A 415 12.85 -5.79 13.16
C LEU A 415 14.10 -5.21 13.83
N ALA A 416 15.03 -6.10 14.16
CA ALA A 416 16.34 -5.71 14.69
C ALA A 416 17.24 -5.14 13.58
N LEU A 417 18.04 -4.14 13.92
CA LEU A 417 18.98 -3.50 12.98
C LEU A 417 20.32 -4.27 12.86
N GLU A 418 20.57 -5.22 13.75
CA GLU A 418 21.73 -6.12 13.76
C GLU A 418 21.38 -7.46 14.43
N GLY A 419 22.18 -8.49 14.19
CA GLY A 419 21.92 -9.84 14.71
C GLY A 419 20.66 -10.49 14.12
N PRO A 420 20.06 -11.48 14.80
CA PRO A 420 18.84 -12.15 14.33
C PRO A 420 17.70 -11.16 14.10
N CYS A 421 17.28 -11.01 12.84
CA CYS A 421 16.34 -9.96 12.41
C CYS A 421 14.95 -10.05 13.10
N GLU A 422 14.45 -11.26 13.41
CA GLU A 422 13.08 -11.51 13.92
C GLU A 422 13.03 -11.90 15.41
N TYR A 423 14.04 -11.51 16.20
CA TYR A 423 14.20 -11.97 17.60
C TYR A 423 13.01 -11.67 18.55
N LYS A 424 12.07 -10.78 18.17
CA LYS A 424 10.94 -10.33 19.00
C LYS A 424 9.55 -10.52 18.38
N ILE A 425 9.45 -11.18 17.23
CA ILE A 425 8.15 -11.42 16.60
C ILE A 425 7.55 -12.67 17.24
N LYS A 426 6.70 -12.47 18.26
CA LYS A 426 5.95 -13.55 18.92
C LYS A 426 4.82 -14.07 18.04
#